data_AF-A0A495MM77-F1
#
_entry.id   AF-A0A495MM77-F1
#
_cell.length_a   1.000
_cell.length_b   1.000
_cell.length_c   1.000
_cell.angle_alpha   90.00
_cell.angle_beta   90.00
_cell.angle_gamma   90.00
#
_symmetry.space_group_name_H-M   'P 1'
#
loop_
_entity.id
_entity.type
_entity.pdbx_description
1 polymer ?
#
loop_
_entity_poly.entity_id
_entity_poly.type
_entity_poly.pdbx_seq_one_letter_code
_entity_poly.pdbx_strand_id
1 'polypeptide(L)'
;MKTNKLSELTLEELHKEKNKLKGVVIGFGIVMLLACGGLLFLIIKNQNFALFAVIPGCMLTLLPSFIRLGQLNTEIKSRNSN
;
A
#
# COMPACT_ATOMS: atom_id res chain seq x y z
N MET A 1 -21.61 0.91 -13.03
CA MET A 1 -20.95 2.22 -12.89
C MET A 1 -20.69 2.42 -11.39
N LYS A 2 -19.46 2.17 -10.90
CA LYS A 2 -19.14 2.28 -9.47
C LYS A 2 -19.11 3.77 -9.11
N THR A 3 -20.06 4.20 -8.29
CA THR A 3 -20.17 5.54 -7.72
C THR A 3 -18.83 5.92 -7.09
N ASN A 4 -18.12 6.89 -7.68
CA ASN A 4 -16.86 7.40 -7.16
C ASN A 4 -17.14 8.15 -5.85
N LYS A 5 -17.11 7.46 -4.71
CA LYS A 5 -17.12 8.09 -3.37
C LYS A 5 -16.04 9.18 -3.22
N LEU A 6 -14.99 9.11 -4.03
CA LEU A 6 -13.92 10.10 -4.11
C LEU A 6 -14.39 11.43 -4.72
N SER A 7 -15.35 11.41 -5.65
CA SER A 7 -15.91 12.65 -6.23
C SER A 7 -16.75 13.44 -5.21
N GLU A 8 -17.34 12.75 -4.23
CA GLU A 8 -18.13 13.37 -3.16
C GLU A 8 -17.27 13.99 -2.05
N LEU A 9 -15.97 13.63 -1.97
CA LEU A 9 -15.05 14.20 -0.99
C LEU A 9 -14.60 15.61 -1.40
N THR A 10 -14.40 16.48 -0.42
CA THR A 10 -13.73 17.78 -0.61
C THR A 10 -12.23 17.60 -0.87
N LEU A 11 -11.56 18.59 -1.47
CA LEU A 11 -10.11 18.54 -1.73
C LEU A 11 -9.30 18.28 -0.44
N GLU A 12 -9.70 18.87 0.67
CA GLU A 12 -9.05 18.69 1.97
C GLU A 12 -9.17 17.25 2.47
N GLU A 13 -10.36 16.65 2.36
CA GLU A 13 -10.58 15.25 2.73
C GLU A 13 -9.79 14.29 1.84
N LEU A 14 -9.68 14.61 0.55
CA LEU A 14 -8.90 13.85 -0.42
C LEU A 14 -7.40 13.84 -0.07
N HIS A 15 -6.87 15.00 0.32
CA HIS A 15 -5.49 15.12 0.82
C HIS A 15 -5.29 14.39 2.17
N LYS A 16 -6.26 14.47 3.08
CA LYS A 16 -6.24 13.78 4.37
C LYS A 16 -6.23 12.26 4.22
N GLU A 17 -7.06 11.72 3.34
CA GLU A 17 -7.08 10.30 3.00
C GLU A 17 -5.79 9.83 2.33
N LYS A 18 -5.24 10.62 1.40
CA LYS A 18 -3.93 10.33 0.79
C LYS A 18 -2.81 10.25 1.83
N ASN A 19 -2.77 11.20 2.77
CA ASN A 19 -1.76 11.21 3.84
C ASN A 19 -1.93 10.02 4.80
N LYS A 20 -3.18 9.66 5.14
CA LYS A 20 -3.47 8.47 5.95
C LYS A 20 -2.99 7.19 5.26
N LEU A 21 -3.34 6.99 3.99
CA LEU A 21 -2.88 5.86 3.20
C LEU A 21 -1.36 5.81 3.09
N LYS A 22 -0.71 6.96 2.86
CA LYS A 22 0.75 7.06 2.80
C LYS A 22 1.39 6.64 4.13
N GLY A 23 0.84 7.08 5.27
CA GLY A 23 1.29 6.67 6.59
C GLY A 23 1.15 5.16 6.82
N VAL A 24 0.01 4.58 6.42
CA VAL A 24 -0.21 3.13 6.49
C VAL A 24 0.78 2.36 5.62
N VAL A 25 1.02 2.79 4.38
CA VAL A 25 1.98 2.15 3.46
C VAL A 25 3.40 2.20 4.02
N ILE A 26 3.81 3.34 4.58
CA ILE A 26 5.14 3.47 5.20
C ILE A 26 5.26 2.56 6.43
N GLY A 27 4.26 2.57 7.32
CA GLY A 27 4.25 1.70 8.51
C GLY A 27 4.29 0.22 8.14
N PHE A 28 3.48 -0.18 7.14
CA PHE A 28 3.47 -1.55 6.63
C PHE A 28 4.81 -1.93 5.99
N GLY A 29 5.44 -1.01 5.26
CA GLY A 29 6.76 -1.21 4.66
C GLY A 29 7.86 -1.49 5.70
N ILE A 30 7.85 -0.76 6.83
CA ILE A 30 8.81 -0.97 7.93
C ILE A 30 8.59 -2.35 8.58
N VAL A 31 7.34 -2.70 8.91
CA VAL A 31 7.01 -4.01 9.49
C VAL A 31 7.41 -5.13 8.53
N MET A 32 7.17 -4.94 7.23
CA MET A 32 7.50 -5.93 6.22
C MET A 32 9.02 -6.11 6.03
N LEU A 33 9.81 -5.05 6.14
CA LEU A 33 11.28 -5.15 6.15
C LEU A 33 11.79 -5.96 7.34
N LEU A 34 11.26 -5.72 8.55
CA LEU A 34 11.61 -6.48 9.74
C LEU A 34 11.21 -7.95 9.61
N ALA A 35 10.01 -8.23 9.10
CA ALA A 35 9.52 -9.57 8.86
C ALA A 35 10.37 -10.31 7.81
N CYS A 36 10.73 -9.65 6.70
CA CYS A 36 11.64 -10.20 5.70
C CYS A 36 13.02 -10.49 6.29
N GLY A 37 13.58 -9.59 7.11
CA GLY A 37 14.85 -9.83 7.80
C GLY A 37 14.81 -11.06 8.71
N GLY A 38 13.73 -11.22 9.49
CA GLY A 38 13.51 -12.40 10.32
C GLY A 38 13.35 -13.69 9.51
N LEU A 39 12.62 -13.64 8.41
CA LEU A 39 12.46 -14.78 7.50
C LEU A 39 13.77 -15.18 6.84
N LEU A 40 14.57 -14.21 6.37
CA LEU A 40 15.89 -14.47 5.79
C LEU A 40 16.82 -15.15 6.80
N PHE A 41 16.85 -14.68 8.05
CA PHE A 41 17.62 -15.32 9.12
C PHE A 41 17.17 -16.78 9.35
N LEU A 42 15.87 -17.03 9.36
CA LEU A 42 15.30 -18.37 9.56
C LEU A 42 15.58 -19.31 8.37
N ILE A 43 15.51 -18.80 7.13
CA ILE A 43 15.83 -19.55 5.91
C ILE A 43 17.30 -19.97 5.92
N ILE A 44 18.23 -19.05 6.26
CA ILE A 44 19.66 -19.37 6.34
C ILE A 44 19.91 -20.44 7.40
N LYS A 45 19.25 -20.33 8.57
CA LYS A 45 19.44 -21.27 9.68
C LYS A 45 18.85 -22.66 9.41
N ASN A 46 17.67 -22.74 8.81
CA ASN A 46 16.92 -23.99 8.67
C ASN A 46 16.94 -24.55 7.23
N GLN A 47 17.63 -23.92 6.27
CA GLN A 47 17.64 -24.30 4.84
C GLN A 47 16.23 -24.47 4.23
N ASN A 48 15.22 -23.83 4.83
CA ASN A 48 13.83 -24.04 4.45
C ASN A 48 13.38 -22.99 3.44
N PHE A 49 13.62 -23.27 2.16
CA PHE A 49 13.27 -22.41 1.04
C PHE A 49 11.76 -22.25 0.80
N ALA A 50 10.91 -23.02 1.48
CA ALA A 50 9.45 -22.89 1.38
C ALA A 50 8.95 -21.48 1.80
N LEU A 51 9.67 -20.82 2.71
CA LEU A 51 9.34 -19.46 3.17
C LEU A 51 9.53 -18.38 2.09
N PHE A 52 10.33 -18.67 1.06
CA PHE A 52 10.53 -17.75 -0.07
C PHE A 52 9.25 -17.59 -0.91
N ALA A 53 8.40 -18.62 -0.95
CA ALA A 53 7.14 -18.61 -1.71
C ALA A 53 6.10 -17.64 -1.12
N VAL A 54 6.25 -17.23 0.15
CA VAL A 54 5.32 -16.30 0.83
C VAL A 54 5.57 -14.85 0.41
N ILE A 55 6.79 -14.52 -0.01
CA ILE A 55 7.20 -13.16 -0.42
C ILE A 55 6.29 -12.56 -1.51
N PRO A 56 6.01 -13.24 -2.65
CA PRO A 56 5.11 -12.70 -3.66
C PRO A 56 3.66 -12.54 -3.17
N GLY A 57 3.20 -13.39 -2.26
CA GLY A 57 1.86 -13.28 -1.64
C GLY A 57 1.69 -12.00 -0.83
N CYS A 58 2.72 -11.58 -0.10
CA CYS A 58 2.70 -10.35 0.67
C CYS A 58 2.60 -9.10 -0.22
N MET A 59 3.20 -9.11 -1.42
CA MET A 59 3.08 -7.99 -2.38
C MET A 59 1.63 -7.75 -2.84
N LEU A 60 0.83 -8.81 -2.99
CA LEU A 60 -0.58 -8.70 -3.41
C LEU A 60 -1.45 -7.97 -2.38
N THR A 61 -1.08 -8.00 -1.11
CA THR A 61 -1.84 -7.32 -0.03
C THR A 61 -1.78 -5.80 -0.14
N LEU A 62 -0.74 -5.25 -0.79
CA LEU A 62 -0.56 -3.81 -0.99
C LEU A 62 -1.28 -3.28 -2.24
N LEU A 63 -1.66 -4.16 -3.17
CA LEU A 63 -2.29 -3.79 -4.45
C LEU A 63 -3.52 -2.88 -4.28
N PRO A 64 -4.49 -3.19 -3.39
CA PRO A 64 -5.66 -2.35 -3.19
C PRO A 64 -5.31 -0.94 -2.71
N SER A 65 -4.30 -0.83 -1.84
CA SER A 65 -3.80 0.44 -1.31
C SER A 65 -3.14 1.28 -2.40
N PHE A 66 -2.36 0.67 -3.29
CA PHE A 66 -1.77 1.34 -4.44
C PHE A 66 -2.83 1.81 -5.45
N ILE A 67 -3.83 0.98 -5.76
CA ILE A 67 -4.94 1.36 -6.63
C ILE A 67 -5.69 2.56 -6.05
N ARG A 68 -6.00 2.52 -4.74
CA ARG A 68 -6.69 3.61 -4.04
C ARG A 68 -5.88 4.91 -4.01
N LEU A 69 -4.56 4.81 -3.82
CA LEU A 69 -3.65 5.96 -3.91
C LEU A 69 -3.60 6.55 -5.33
N GLY A 70 -3.58 5.71 -6.36
CA GLY A 70 -3.64 6.15 -7.76
C GLY A 70 -4.93 6.91 -8.06
N GLN A 71 -6.08 6.36 -7.65
CA GLN A 71 -7.38 7.00 -7.80
C GLN A 71 -7.46 8.36 -7.08
N LEU A 72 -7.00 8.44 -5.83
CA LEU A 72 -6.89 9.69 -5.08
C LEU A 72 -6.01 10.72 -5.81
N ASN A 73 -4.87 10.29 -6.33
CA ASN A 73 -3.93 11.20 -7.00
C ASN A 73 -4.48 11.72 -8.34
N THR A 74 -5.16 10.87 -9.11
CA THR A 74 -5.83 11.26 -10.36
C THR A 74 -6.95 12.27 -10.09
N GLU A 75 -7.77 12.04 -9.06
CA GLU A 75 -8.85 12.96 -8.66
C GLU A 75 -8.31 14.31 -8.17
N ILE A 76 -7.28 14.32 -7.30
CA ILE A 76 -6.62 15.56 -6.86
C ILE A 76 -6.04 16.34 -8.05
N LYS A 77 -5.39 15.64 -8.99
CA LYS A 77 -4.78 16.26 -10.17
C LYS A 77 -5.84 16.83 -11.12
N SER A 78 -6.95 16.12 -11.32
CA SER A 78 -8.07 16.58 -12.14
C SER A 78 -8.70 17.86 -11.61
N ARG A 79 -8.71 18.06 -10.28
CA ARG A 79 -9.28 19.25 -9.63
C ARG A 79 -8.34 20.44 -9.52
N ASN A 80 -7.02 20.21 -9.50
CA ASN A 80 -6.02 21.29 -9.53
C ASN A 80 -5.71 21.78 -10.96
N SER A 81 -6.12 21.02 -11.98
CA SER A 81 -5.90 21.36 -13.40
C SER A 81 -7.08 22.11 -14.05
N ASN A 82 -8.18 22.29 -13.31
CA ASN A 82 -9.32 23.16 -13.65
C ASN A 82 -9.27 24.39 -12.74
#